data_AF-A0A0F9QNY9-F1
#
_entry.id   AF-A0A0F9QNY9-F1
#
_cell.length_a   1.000
_cell.length_b   1.000
_cell.length_c   1.000
_cell.angle_alpha   90.00
_cell.angle_beta   90.00
_cell.angle_gamma   90.00
#
_symmetry.space_group_name_H-M   'P 1'
#
loop_
_entity.id
_entity.type
_entity.pdbx_description
1 polymer ?
#
loop_
_entity_poly.entity_id
_entity_poly.type
_entity_poly.pdbx_seq_one_letter_code
_entity_poly.pdbx_strand_id
1 'polypeptide(L)'
;MELKLHDIHVNSIHLALEKARQYRSLNEPEIAESICHDILHIEADNQQALVLLILALSDQLHHSGKKTQVKAIEDAIEQLQSRYHQLYYTGLLHERRARFMLTQSMSRVFAYDYFIEALQFYQQSEEIRPEHNDESILRWNSCIRTIEIEKLKPRPDSKDARLDMES
;
A
#
# COMPACT_ATOMS: atom_id res chain seq x y z
N MET A 1 32.91 -4.91 -19.42
CA MET A 1 31.53 -5.38 -19.67
C MET A 1 30.62 -4.18 -19.50
N GLU A 2 29.84 -3.82 -20.52
CA GLU A 2 28.90 -2.70 -20.46
C GLU A 2 27.58 -3.19 -19.85
N LEU A 3 27.02 -2.43 -18.90
CA LEU A 3 25.80 -2.80 -18.19
C LEU A 3 24.60 -2.14 -18.90
N LYS A 4 23.71 -2.95 -19.47
CA LYS A 4 22.50 -2.49 -20.18
C LYS A 4 21.31 -3.38 -19.85
N LEU A 5 20.12 -2.77 -19.70
CA LEU A 5 18.86 -3.48 -19.59
C LEU A 5 18.47 -4.09 -20.95
N HIS A 6 17.79 -5.23 -20.91
CA HIS A 6 17.27 -5.94 -22.08
C HIS A 6 15.77 -5.97 -22.03
N ASP A 7 15.12 -5.58 -23.13
CA ASP A 7 13.67 -5.60 -23.23
C ASP A 7 13.14 -7.03 -23.20
N ILE A 8 12.09 -7.24 -22.40
CA ILE A 8 11.30 -8.47 -22.48
C ILE A 8 10.47 -8.48 -23.76
N HIS A 9 10.09 -9.67 -24.20
CA HIS A 9 9.19 -9.80 -25.35
C HIS A 9 7.75 -9.50 -24.93
N VAL A 10 6.99 -8.78 -25.77
CA VAL A 10 5.56 -8.47 -25.53
C VAL A 10 4.77 -9.75 -25.21
N ASN A 11 5.04 -10.84 -25.94
CA ASN A 11 4.37 -12.13 -25.74
C ASN A 11 4.72 -12.82 -24.41
N SER A 12 5.72 -12.33 -23.68
CA SER A 12 6.15 -12.84 -22.37
C SER A 12 5.52 -12.09 -21.20
N ILE A 13 4.74 -11.03 -21.43
CA ILE A 13 4.13 -10.21 -20.36
C ILE A 13 3.30 -11.06 -19.40
N HIS A 14 2.48 -11.98 -19.90
CA HIS A 14 1.67 -12.86 -19.05
C HIS A 14 2.54 -13.70 -18.08
N LEU A 15 3.62 -14.31 -18.60
CA LEU A 15 4.56 -15.09 -17.80
C LEU A 15 5.30 -14.19 -16.80
N ALA A 16 5.67 -12.97 -17.19
CA ALA A 16 6.30 -12.00 -16.30
C ALA A 16 5.37 -11.60 -15.14
N LEU A 17 4.08 -11.37 -15.40
CA LEU A 17 3.07 -11.09 -14.36
C LEU A 17 2.94 -12.27 -13.36
N GLU A 18 2.94 -13.51 -13.86
CA GLU A 18 2.94 -14.70 -13.00
C GLU A 18 4.20 -14.78 -12.14
N LYS A 19 5.37 -14.48 -12.71
CA LYS A 19 6.64 -14.45 -11.97
C LYS A 19 6.65 -13.36 -10.91
N ALA A 20 6.19 -12.15 -11.22
CA ALA A 20 6.06 -11.08 -10.22
C ALA A 20 5.17 -11.50 -9.04
N ARG A 21 4.02 -12.14 -9.30
CA ARG A 21 3.16 -12.72 -8.24
C ARG A 21 3.88 -13.78 -7.42
N GLN A 22 4.63 -14.67 -8.09
CA GLN A 22 5.40 -15.74 -7.44
C GLN A 22 6.47 -15.15 -6.52
N TYR A 23 7.29 -14.22 -7.00
CA TYR A 23 8.36 -13.60 -6.22
C TYR A 23 7.82 -12.82 -5.01
N ARG A 24 6.70 -12.10 -5.15
CA ARG A 24 6.03 -11.51 -3.98
C ARG A 24 5.62 -12.56 -2.94
N SER A 25 5.09 -13.70 -3.38
CA SER A 25 4.68 -14.80 -2.49
C SER A 25 5.87 -15.47 -1.80
N LEU A 26 7.07 -15.37 -2.38
CA LEU A 26 8.34 -15.83 -1.81
C LEU A 26 9.00 -14.76 -0.91
N ASN A 27 8.32 -13.64 -0.65
CA ASN A 27 8.86 -12.51 0.10
C ASN A 27 10.12 -11.90 -0.57
N GLU A 28 10.14 -11.87 -1.89
CA GLU A 28 11.15 -11.20 -2.74
C GLU A 28 10.51 -10.02 -3.51
N PRO A 29 10.04 -8.98 -2.79
CA PRO A 29 9.30 -7.88 -3.42
C PRO A 29 10.15 -7.00 -4.34
N GLU A 30 11.46 -6.89 -4.13
CA GLU A 30 12.37 -6.11 -4.99
C GLU A 30 12.46 -6.72 -6.41
N ILE A 31 12.45 -8.06 -6.49
CA ILE A 31 12.45 -8.77 -7.78
C ILE A 31 11.12 -8.58 -8.47
N ALA A 32 10.01 -8.64 -7.72
CA ALA A 32 8.69 -8.38 -8.27
C ALA A 32 8.53 -6.93 -8.79
N GLU A 33 9.04 -5.94 -8.05
CA GLU A 33 9.10 -4.54 -8.49
C GLU A 33 9.86 -4.40 -9.81
N SER A 34 11.05 -4.99 -9.90
CA SER A 34 11.87 -4.96 -11.13
C SER A 34 11.10 -5.52 -12.33
N ILE A 35 10.43 -6.67 -12.18
CA ILE A 35 9.64 -7.27 -13.26
C ILE A 35 8.47 -6.36 -13.66
N CYS A 36 7.82 -5.70 -12.70
CA CYS A 36 6.74 -4.76 -13.01
C CYS A 36 7.25 -3.57 -13.82
N HIS A 37 8.45 -3.05 -13.51
CA HIS A 37 9.08 -2.00 -14.32
C HIS A 37 9.38 -2.46 -15.75
N ASP A 38 9.86 -3.70 -15.93
CA ASP A 38 10.10 -4.26 -17.27
C ASP A 38 8.79 -4.38 -18.07
N ILE A 39 7.69 -4.80 -17.44
CA ILE A 39 6.38 -4.86 -18.10
C ILE A 39 5.90 -3.46 -18.47
N LEU A 40 5.95 -2.51 -17.53
CA LEU A 40 5.48 -1.13 -17.74
C LEU A 40 6.35 -0.35 -18.73
N HIS A 41 7.60 -0.77 -18.93
CA HIS A 41 8.44 -0.23 -20.00
C HIS A 41 7.89 -0.58 -21.39
N ILE A 42 7.34 -1.78 -21.55
CA ILE A 42 6.79 -2.29 -22.81
C ILE A 42 5.32 -1.86 -22.99
N GLU A 43 4.53 -1.93 -21.92
CA GLU A 43 3.09 -1.65 -21.91
C GLU A 43 2.76 -0.78 -20.67
N ALA A 44 2.90 0.54 -20.84
CA ALA A 44 2.81 1.51 -19.74
C ALA A 44 1.42 1.55 -19.06
N ASP A 45 0.36 1.18 -19.76
CA ASP A 45 -1.01 1.17 -19.26
C ASP A 45 -1.46 -0.20 -18.72
N ASN A 46 -0.55 -1.17 -18.60
CA ASN A 46 -0.86 -2.51 -18.09
C ASN A 46 -1.33 -2.47 -16.62
N GLN A 47 -2.65 -2.55 -16.44
CA GLN A 47 -3.31 -2.39 -15.14
C GLN A 47 -2.90 -3.48 -14.13
N GLN A 48 -2.60 -4.70 -14.59
CA GLN A 48 -2.15 -5.77 -13.69
C GLN A 48 -0.74 -5.51 -13.17
N ALA A 49 0.15 -5.00 -14.02
CA ALA A 49 1.50 -4.62 -13.63
C ALA A 49 1.50 -3.44 -12.65
N LEU A 50 0.64 -2.42 -12.87
CA LEU A 50 0.47 -1.31 -11.91
C LEU A 50 0.02 -1.80 -10.54
N VAL A 51 -0.99 -2.67 -10.49
CA VAL A 51 -1.45 -3.29 -9.22
C VAL A 51 -0.32 -4.06 -8.54
N LEU A 52 0.42 -4.88 -9.27
CA LEU A 52 1.53 -5.64 -8.69
C LEU A 52 2.68 -4.75 -8.22
N LEU A 53 2.98 -3.67 -8.94
CA LEU A 53 3.98 -2.68 -8.55
C LEU A 53 3.60 -2.00 -7.23
N ILE A 54 2.36 -1.52 -7.12
CA ILE A 54 1.81 -0.92 -5.88
C ILE A 54 1.99 -1.88 -4.70
N LEU A 55 1.63 -3.15 -4.91
CA LEU A 55 1.72 -4.16 -3.88
C LEU A 55 3.18 -4.49 -3.51
N ALA A 56 4.08 -4.64 -4.49
CA ALA A 56 5.50 -4.90 -4.26
C ALA A 56 6.19 -3.75 -3.51
N LEU A 57 5.93 -2.51 -3.92
CA LEU A 57 6.43 -1.32 -3.24
C LEU A 57 5.88 -1.19 -1.82
N SER A 58 4.59 -1.53 -1.63
CA SER A 58 3.95 -1.51 -0.31
C SER A 58 4.50 -2.56 0.65
N ASP A 59 4.87 -3.73 0.14
CA ASP A 59 5.49 -4.79 0.95
C ASP A 59 6.85 -4.35 1.50
N GLN A 60 7.58 -3.51 0.76
CA GLN A 60 8.89 -2.97 1.12
C GLN A 60 8.86 -1.77 2.07
N LEU A 61 7.68 -1.36 2.57
CA LEU A 61 7.54 -0.29 3.58
C LEU A 61 8.00 -0.79 4.96
N HIS A 62 9.30 -1.08 5.08
CA HIS A 62 9.98 -1.57 6.29
C HIS A 62 10.78 -0.48 7.02
N HIS A 63 10.76 0.74 6.50
CA HIS A 63 11.28 1.92 7.17
C HIS A 63 10.21 3.01 7.09
N SER A 64 10.37 4.10 7.85
CA SER A 64 9.60 5.33 7.62
C SER A 64 9.80 5.70 6.15
N GLY A 65 8.82 5.33 5.32
CA GLY A 65 9.02 5.11 3.90
C GLY A 65 9.80 6.27 3.30
N LYS A 66 10.89 5.97 2.58
CA LYS A 66 11.61 7.03 1.86
C LYS A 66 10.54 7.79 1.09
N LYS A 67 10.47 9.12 1.24
CA LYS A 67 9.40 9.94 0.62
C LYS A 67 9.22 9.62 -0.87
N THR A 68 10.31 9.21 -1.52
CA THR A 68 10.35 8.73 -2.91
C THR A 68 9.53 7.47 -3.17
N GLN A 69 9.53 6.50 -2.25
CA GLN A 69 8.79 5.24 -2.39
C GLN A 69 7.29 5.43 -2.19
N VAL A 70 6.89 6.22 -1.18
CA VAL A 70 5.48 6.59 -0.99
C VAL A 70 4.95 7.30 -2.23
N LYS A 71 5.72 8.26 -2.76
CA LYS A 71 5.37 8.95 -3.99
C LYS A 71 5.26 8.00 -5.19
N ALA A 72 6.17 7.04 -5.34
CA ALA A 72 6.09 6.06 -6.43
C ALA A 72 4.81 5.20 -6.34
N ILE A 73 4.35 4.87 -5.13
CA ILE A 73 3.08 4.17 -4.93
C ILE A 73 1.90 5.07 -5.31
N GLU A 74 1.90 6.33 -4.86
CA GLU A 74 0.86 7.32 -5.21
C GLU A 74 0.78 7.52 -6.73
N ASP A 75 1.91 7.75 -7.39
CA ASP A 75 2.00 7.93 -8.85
C ASP A 75 1.50 6.69 -9.62
N ALA A 76 1.73 5.47 -9.10
CA ALA A 76 1.20 4.24 -9.69
C ALA A 76 -0.31 4.07 -9.44
N ILE A 77 -0.81 4.48 -8.28
CA ILE A 77 -2.25 4.47 -7.96
C ILE A 77 -3.01 5.42 -8.89
N GLU A 78 -2.48 6.61 -9.16
CA GLU A 78 -3.12 7.60 -10.05
C GLU A 78 -3.28 7.09 -11.49
N GLN A 79 -2.43 6.16 -11.92
CA GLN A 79 -2.49 5.53 -13.25
C GLN A 79 -3.52 4.41 -13.35
N LEU A 80 -4.12 3.98 -12.23
CA LEU A 80 -5.18 2.97 -12.25
C LEU A 80 -6.46 3.55 -12.88
N GLN A 81 -7.06 2.81 -13.80
CA GLN A 81 -8.27 3.25 -14.52
C GLN A 81 -9.55 3.11 -13.69
N SER A 82 -9.56 2.19 -12.73
CA SER A 82 -10.71 1.94 -11.87
C SER A 82 -10.70 2.86 -10.65
N ARG A 83 -11.74 3.67 -10.48
CA ARG A 83 -11.91 4.52 -9.29
C ARG A 83 -11.96 3.67 -8.00
N TYR A 84 -12.54 2.47 -8.08
CA TYR A 84 -12.51 1.51 -6.98
C TYR A 84 -11.08 1.14 -6.61
N HIS A 85 -10.26 0.74 -7.59
CA HIS A 85 -8.86 0.38 -7.33
C HIS A 85 -8.06 1.56 -6.80
N GLN A 86 -8.26 2.77 -7.32
CA GLN A 86 -7.60 3.97 -6.81
C GLN A 86 -7.85 4.14 -5.30
N LEU A 87 -9.12 4.17 -4.89
CA LEU A 87 -9.51 4.33 -3.49
C LEU A 87 -9.00 3.16 -2.63
N TYR A 88 -9.18 1.92 -3.09
CA TYR A 88 -8.76 0.73 -2.36
C TYR A 88 -7.24 0.69 -2.10
N TYR A 89 -6.44 0.95 -3.13
CA TYR A 89 -4.98 0.92 -2.99
C TYR A 89 -4.44 2.15 -2.25
N THR A 90 -5.10 3.31 -2.29
CA THR A 90 -4.79 4.42 -1.39
C THR A 90 -5.02 4.00 0.06
N GLY A 91 -6.16 3.37 0.37
CA GLY A 91 -6.43 2.82 1.71
C GLY A 91 -5.36 1.80 2.15
N LEU A 92 -4.94 0.91 1.25
CA LEU A 92 -3.86 -0.05 1.50
C LEU A 92 -2.53 0.63 1.84
N LEU A 93 -2.16 1.69 1.13
CA LEU A 93 -0.95 2.46 1.44
C LEU A 93 -0.99 3.02 2.87
N HIS A 94 -2.11 3.65 3.27
CA HIS A 94 -2.28 4.16 4.63
C HIS A 94 -2.25 3.02 5.66
N GLU A 95 -2.93 1.89 5.41
CA GLU A 95 -2.91 0.71 6.29
C GLU A 95 -1.48 0.20 6.50
N ARG A 96 -0.71 0.05 5.42
CA ARG A 96 0.67 -0.45 5.47
C ARG A 96 1.57 0.47 6.27
N ARG A 97 1.41 1.78 6.11
CA ARG A 97 2.11 2.80 6.92
C ARG A 97 1.70 2.69 8.39
N ALA A 98 0.41 2.58 8.69
CA ALA A 98 -0.07 2.43 10.06
C ALA A 98 0.55 1.20 10.75
N ARG A 99 0.53 0.05 10.07
CA ARG A 99 1.12 -1.21 10.56
C ARG A 99 2.62 -1.10 10.76
N PHE A 100 3.33 -0.43 9.85
CA PHE A 100 4.76 -0.16 10.03
C PHE A 100 5.01 0.71 11.28
N MET A 101 4.23 1.77 11.49
CA MET A 101 4.36 2.63 12.66
C MET A 101 4.18 1.88 13.99
N LEU A 102 3.38 0.81 14.02
CA LEU A 102 3.23 -0.05 15.21
C LEU A 102 4.52 -0.78 15.58
N THR A 103 5.38 -1.08 14.61
CA THR A 103 6.68 -1.73 14.84
C THR A 103 7.72 -0.79 15.45
N GLN A 104 7.45 0.51 15.44
CA GLN A 104 8.39 1.57 15.81
C GLN A 104 7.89 2.30 17.06
N SER A 105 8.59 2.13 18.19
CA SER A 105 8.16 2.68 19.49
C SER A 105 7.89 4.19 19.47
N MET A 106 8.71 4.97 18.77
CA MET A 106 8.62 6.44 18.73
C MET A 106 7.50 6.97 17.82
N SER A 107 6.97 6.14 16.91
CA SER A 107 5.95 6.57 15.93
C SER A 107 4.61 5.86 16.10
N ARG A 108 4.48 4.97 17.08
CA ARG A 108 3.23 4.26 17.40
C ARG A 108 2.04 5.21 17.60
N VAL A 109 2.28 6.40 18.14
CA VAL A 109 1.26 7.45 18.33
C VAL A 109 0.63 7.94 17.03
N PHE A 110 1.31 7.79 15.89
CA PHE A 110 0.78 8.17 14.57
C PHE A 110 0.00 7.03 13.90
N ALA A 111 0.09 5.79 14.41
CA ALA A 111 -0.53 4.64 13.77
C ALA A 111 -2.06 4.77 13.72
N TYR A 112 -2.67 5.35 14.77
CA TYR A 112 -4.12 5.55 14.81
C TYR A 112 -4.61 6.39 13.64
N ASP A 113 -3.99 7.55 13.38
CA ASP A 113 -4.44 8.45 12.32
C ASP A 113 -4.32 7.81 10.93
N TYR A 114 -3.22 7.10 10.66
CA TYR A 114 -3.09 6.35 9.40
C TYR A 114 -4.13 5.23 9.26
N PHE A 115 -4.51 4.56 10.35
CA PHE A 115 -5.61 3.61 10.30
C PHE A 115 -6.94 4.30 10.00
N ILE A 116 -7.21 5.47 10.58
CA ILE A 116 -8.42 6.23 10.28
C ILE A 116 -8.46 6.67 8.82
N GLU A 117 -7.34 7.16 8.27
CA GLU A 117 -7.22 7.48 6.84
C GLU A 117 -7.50 6.24 5.97
N ALA A 118 -6.89 5.09 6.30
CA ALA A 118 -7.13 3.84 5.59
C ALA A 118 -8.62 3.44 5.60
N LEU A 119 -9.27 3.53 6.77
CA LEU A 119 -10.69 3.24 6.93
C LEU A 119 -11.55 4.17 6.05
N GLN A 120 -11.30 5.48 6.03
CA GLN A 120 -12.04 6.42 5.18
C GLN A 120 -11.95 6.05 3.69
N PHE A 121 -10.81 5.60 3.21
CA PHE A 121 -10.65 5.14 1.83
C PHE A 121 -11.37 3.82 1.58
N TYR A 122 -11.31 2.86 2.52
CA TYR A 122 -12.03 1.60 2.40
C TYR A 122 -13.55 1.76 2.42
N GLN A 123 -14.07 2.71 3.19
CA GLN A 123 -15.49 3.06 3.16
C GLN A 123 -15.89 3.57 1.77
N GLN A 124 -15.13 4.52 1.22
CA GLN A 124 -15.39 5.06 -0.12
C GLN A 124 -15.27 3.98 -1.21
N SER A 125 -14.29 3.07 -1.13
CA SER A 125 -14.16 1.99 -2.09
C SER A 125 -15.27 0.95 -1.94
N GLU A 126 -15.71 0.66 -0.71
CA GLU A 126 -16.85 -0.23 -0.46
C GLU A 126 -18.14 0.26 -1.14
N GLU A 127 -18.40 1.58 -1.12
CA GLU A 127 -19.60 2.18 -1.73
C GLU A 127 -19.68 1.97 -3.25
N ILE A 128 -18.53 1.90 -3.94
CA ILE A 128 -18.45 1.76 -5.39
C ILE A 128 -17.90 0.40 -5.84
N ARG A 129 -17.84 -0.58 -4.93
CA ARG A 129 -17.19 -1.86 -5.20
C ARG A 129 -17.89 -2.65 -6.30
N PRO A 130 -17.14 -3.42 -7.11
CA PRO A 130 -17.72 -4.41 -8.01
C PRO A 130 -18.59 -5.42 -7.24
N GLU A 131 -19.57 -6.00 -7.93
CA GLU A 131 -20.41 -7.05 -7.36
C GLU A 131 -19.55 -8.20 -6.83
N HIS A 132 -19.88 -8.70 -5.64
CA HIS A 132 -19.15 -9.76 -4.94
C HIS A 132 -17.66 -9.48 -4.63
N ASN A 133 -17.22 -8.21 -4.65
CA ASN A 133 -15.88 -7.84 -4.21
C ASN A 133 -15.88 -7.27 -2.78
N ASP A 134 -15.65 -8.13 -1.79
CA ASP A 134 -15.64 -7.73 -0.38
C ASP A 134 -14.24 -7.35 0.15
N GLU A 135 -13.25 -7.14 -0.72
CA GLU A 135 -11.88 -6.86 -0.28
C GLU A 135 -11.77 -5.62 0.62
N SER A 136 -12.51 -4.56 0.29
CA SER A 136 -12.55 -3.33 1.10
C SER A 136 -13.09 -3.60 2.52
N ILE A 137 -14.12 -4.44 2.63
CA ILE A 137 -14.74 -4.84 3.90
C ILE A 137 -13.77 -5.69 4.72
N LEU A 138 -13.08 -6.64 4.08
CA LEU A 138 -12.08 -7.48 4.77
C LEU A 138 -10.94 -6.64 5.35
N ARG A 139 -10.47 -5.65 4.60
CA ARG A 139 -9.42 -4.72 5.02
C ARG A 139 -9.88 -3.80 6.15
N TRP A 140 -11.07 -3.22 6.02
CA TRP A 140 -11.72 -2.42 7.07
C TRP A 140 -11.77 -3.20 8.40
N ASN A 141 -12.28 -4.43 8.37
CA ASN A 141 -12.37 -5.30 9.54
C ASN A 141 -11.01 -5.62 10.15
N SER A 142 -9.98 -5.81 9.32
CA SER A 142 -8.61 -6.05 9.79
C SER A 142 -8.02 -4.81 10.49
N CYS A 143 -8.31 -3.61 9.98
CA CYS A 143 -7.89 -2.35 10.59
C CYS A 143 -8.54 -2.17 11.96
N ILE A 144 -9.87 -2.34 12.07
CA ILE A 144 -10.59 -2.21 13.36
C ILE A 144 -10.03 -3.18 14.40
N ARG A 145 -9.91 -4.48 14.06
CA ARG A 145 -9.34 -5.47 15.00
C ARG A 145 -7.93 -5.07 15.44
N THR A 146 -7.11 -4.53 14.54
CA THR A 146 -5.76 -4.07 14.90
C THR A 146 -5.82 -2.89 15.87
N ILE A 147 -6.68 -1.89 15.64
CA ILE A 147 -6.88 -0.75 16.53
C ILE A 147 -7.28 -1.21 17.94
N GLU A 148 -8.23 -2.15 18.02
CA GLU A 148 -8.73 -2.69 19.29
C GLU A 148 -7.66 -3.49 20.05
N ILE A 149 -6.96 -4.41 19.37
CA ILE A 149 -5.91 -5.25 19.96
C ILE A 149 -4.77 -4.39 20.49
N GLU A 150 -4.31 -3.43 19.70
CA GLU A 150 -3.19 -2.54 20.05
C GLU A 150 -3.60 -1.38 20.95
N LYS A 151 -4.90 -1.27 21.28
CA LYS A 151 -5.52 -0.22 22.11
C LYS A 151 -5.16 1.20 21.65
N LEU A 152 -5.15 1.40 20.34
CA LEU A 152 -4.78 2.68 19.74
C LEU A 152 -5.83 3.74 20.07
N LYS A 153 -5.37 4.97 20.29
CA LYS A 153 -6.21 6.12 20.60
C LYS A 153 -5.84 7.29 19.69
N PRO A 154 -6.79 8.22 19.45
CA PRO A 154 -6.48 9.51 18.87
C PRO A 154 -5.33 10.17 19.64
N ARG A 155 -4.48 10.91 18.93
CA ARG A 155 -3.51 11.77 19.60
C ARG A 155 -4.27 12.78 20.46
N PRO A 156 -3.92 12.95 21.75
CA PRO A 156 -4.52 14.01 22.55
C PRO A 156 -4.21 15.35 21.86
N ASP A 157 -5.22 16.20 21.77
CA ASP A 157 -5.00 17.56 21.28
C ASP A 157 -3.92 18.22 22.13
N SER A 158 -3.07 19.05 21.51
CA SER A 158 -2.00 19.76 22.22
C SER A 158 -2.50 20.59 23.44
N LYS A 159 -3.80 20.85 23.51
CA LYS A 159 -4.49 21.49 24.65
C LYS A 159 -4.77 20.52 25.80
N ASP A 160 -5.11 19.26 25.52
CA ASP A 160 -5.42 18.26 26.54
C ASP A 160 -4.17 17.70 27.23
N ALA A 161 -3.06 17.60 26.48
CA ALA A 161 -1.77 17.16 27.04
C ALA A 161 -1.20 18.09 28.13
N ARG A 162 -1.66 19.34 28.21
CA ARG A 162 -1.26 20.29 29.26
C ARG A 162 -2.06 20.13 30.56
N LEU A 163 -3.30 19.64 30.48
CA LEU A 163 -4.17 19.47 31.65
C LEU A 163 -3.74 18.26 32.50
N ASP A 164 -3.22 17.20 31.86
CA ASP A 164 -2.76 15.99 32.54
C ASP A 164 -1.40 16.14 33.24
N MET A 165 -0.62 17.18 32.93
CA MET A 165 0.65 17.46 33.62
C MET A 165 0.51 18.42 34.81
N GLU A 166 -0.67 18.99 35.02
CA GLU A 166 -0.98 19.94 36.09
C GLU A 166 -1.90 19.34 37.18
N SER A 167 -2.23 18.04 37.10
CA SER A 167 -3.05 17.28 38.08
C SER A 167 -2.23 16.22 38.82
#